data_AF-A0A7X9B6I9-F1
#
_entry.id   AF-A0A7X9B6I9-F1
#
_cell.length_a   1.000
_cell.length_b   1.000
_cell.length_c   1.000
_cell.angle_alpha   90.00
_cell.angle_beta   90.00
_cell.angle_gamma   90.00
#
_symmetry.space_group_name_H-M   'P 1'
#
loop_
_entity.id
_entity.type
_entity.pdbx_description
1 polymer ?
#
loop_
_entity_poly.entity_id
_entity_poly.type
_entity_poly.pdbx_seq_one_letter_code
_entity_poly.pdbx_strand_id
1 'polypeptide(L)' 'MFRQLCRDKGIPTQDFINRSDQPCGSTVGPTCAARLGVKAVDIGVPLWAMHSCRESAGVKDQQALVAAVAALFAMP' A
#
# COMPACT_ATOMS: atom_id res chain seq x y z
N MET A 1 -8.94 4.26 -8.94
CA MET A 1 -7.84 4.13 -9.91
C MET A 1 -6.95 2.93 -9.59
N PHE A 2 -6.14 2.96 -8.51
CA PHE A 2 -5.19 1.89 -8.19
C PHE A 2 -5.80 0.48 -8.10
N ARG A 3 -6.91 0.31 -7.36
CA ARG A 3 -7.62 -0.99 -7.29
C ARG A 3 -8.13 -1.47 -8.65
N GLN A 4 -8.54 -0.56 -9.54
CA GLN A 4 -9.00 -0.93 -10.87
C GLN A 4 -7.83 -1.46 -11.71
N LEU A 5 -6.71 -0.74 -11.73
CA LEU A 5 -5.48 -1.18 -12.39
C LEU A 5 -5.05 -2.58 -11.92
N CYS A 6 -5.04 -2.81 -10.59
CA CYS A 6 -4.66 -4.11 -10.04
C CYS A 6 -5.63 -5.21 -10.49
N ARG A 7 -6.94 -4.95 -10.49
CA ARG A 7 -7.95 -5.89 -11.01
C ARG A 7 -7.73 -6.22 -12.49
N ASP A 8 -7.52 -5.20 -13.32
CA ASP A 8 -7.33 -5.38 -14.77
C ASP A 8 -6.06 -6.18 -15.10
N LYS A 9 -5.05 -6.11 -14.22
CA LYS A 9 -3.79 -6.87 -14.33
C LYS A 9 -3.80 -8.19 -13.56
N GLY A 10 -4.91 -8.57 -12.91
CA GLY A 10 -5.00 -9.79 -12.12
C GLY A 10 -4.13 -9.79 -10.85
N ILE A 11 -3.76 -8.62 -10.33
CA ILE A 11 -2.90 -8.47 -9.16
C ILE A 11 -3.78 -8.51 -7.90
N PRO A 12 -3.54 -9.42 -6.95
CA PRO A 12 -4.34 -9.52 -5.73
C PRO A 12 -4.14 -8.28 -4.85
N THR A 13 -5.23 -7.80 -4.25
CA THR A 13 -5.21 -6.70 -3.30
C THR A 13 -6.12 -7.01 -2.13
N GLN A 14 -5.81 -6.43 -0.97
CA GLN A 14 -6.65 -6.47 0.22
C GLN A 14 -6.92 -5.04 0.70
N ASP A 15 -7.99 -4.86 1.46
CA ASP A 15 -8.27 -3.61 2.16
C ASP A 15 -7.79 -3.73 3.60
N PHE A 16 -7.13 -2.69 4.10
CA PHE A 16 -6.70 -2.59 5.48
C PHE A 16 -7.30 -1.33 6.09
N ILE A 17 -8.02 -1.50 7.19
CA ILE A 17 -8.57 -0.43 8.00
C ILE A 17 -8.40 -0.79 9.47
N ASN A 18 -8.02 0.19 10.28
CA ASN A 18 -7.96 -0.02 11.72
C ASN A 18 -9.38 -0.03 12.31
N ARG A 19 -9.53 -0.62 13.49
CA ARG A 19 -10.78 -0.46 14.24
C ARG A 19 -10.99 1.01 14.61
N SER A 20 -12.23 1.49 14.50
CA SER A 20 -12.58 2.89 14.75
C SER A 20 -12.32 3.35 16.18
N ASP A 21 -12.22 2.42 17.13
CA ASP A 21 -11.95 2.67 18.55
C ASP A 21 -10.46 2.53 18.92
N GLN A 22 -9.57 2.41 17.93
CA GLN A 22 -8.13 2.29 18.13
C GLN A 22 -7.38 3.35 17.32
N PRO A 23 -6.41 4.09 17.91
CA PRO A 23 -5.53 4.96 17.14
C PRO A 23 -4.64 4.12 16.22
N CYS A 24 -4.25 4.70 15.09
CA CYS A 24 -3.33 4.11 14.12
C CYS A 24 -2.13 5.04 13.95
N GLY A 25 -0.96 4.46 13.65
CA GLY A 25 0.19 5.24 13.18
C GLY A 25 -0.16 6.01 11.90
N SER A 26 0.47 7.17 11.72
CA SER A 26 0.36 7.95 10.48
C SER A 26 1.45 7.54 9.48
N THR A 27 1.29 7.96 8.24
CA THR A 27 2.24 7.78 7.13
C THR A 27 2.65 9.14 6.58
N VAL A 28 3.60 9.15 5.63
CA VAL A 28 3.94 10.37 4.89
C VAL A 28 2.87 10.79 3.87
N GLY A 29 1.98 9.87 3.46
CA GLY A 29 0.99 10.07 2.39
C GLY A 29 0.13 11.32 2.56
N PRO A 30 -0.58 11.49 3.70
CA PRO A 30 -1.38 12.68 3.97
C PRO A 30 -0.56 13.98 3.94
N THR A 31 0.65 13.95 4.50
CA THR A 31 1.54 15.14 4.53
C THR A 31 2.02 15.52 3.14
N CYS A 32 2.44 14.54 2.32
CA CYS A 32 2.85 14.77 0.94
C CYS A 32 1.69 15.28 0.08
N ALA A 33 0.49 14.69 0.22
CA ALA A 33 -0.70 15.13 -0.51
C ALA A 33 -1.06 16.58 -0.20
N ALA A 34 -1.06 16.97 1.08
CA ALA A 34 -1.37 18.33 1.50
C ALA A 34 -0.34 19.35 0.99
N ARG A 35 0.96 18.99 1.02
CA ARG A 35 2.04 19.91 0.61
C ARG A 35 2.17 20.07 -0.90
N LEU A 36 1.93 19.00 -1.66
CA LEU A 36 2.10 19.00 -3.13
C LEU A 36 0.78 19.26 -3.87
N GLY A 37 -0.36 19.20 -3.18
CA GLY A 37 -1.68 19.37 -3.81
C GLY A 37 -2.05 18.22 -4.75
N VAL A 38 -1.50 17.02 -4.52
CA VAL A 38 -1.72 15.84 -5.38
C VAL A 38 -2.55 14.78 -4.68
N LYS A 39 -3.30 13.98 -5.46
CA LYS A 39 -4.00 12.81 -4.93
C LYS A 39 -2.98 11.74 -4.53
N ALA A 40 -3.13 11.20 -3.34
CA ALA A 40 -2.28 10.11 -2.83
C ALA A 40 -3.13 8.90 -2.44
N VAL A 41 -2.50 7.72 -2.47
CA VAL A 41 -3.03 6.48 -1.90
C VAL A 41 -1.89 5.80 -1.16
N ASP A 42 -2.13 5.40 0.08
CA ASP A 42 -1.18 4.56 0.83
C ASP A 42 -1.42 3.09 0.48
N ILE A 43 -0.34 2.38 0.14
CA ILE A 43 -0.32 0.96 -0.16
C ILE A 43 0.87 0.33 0.56
N GLY A 44 0.80 -0.98 0.84
CA GLY A 44 1.89 -1.68 1.51
C GLY A 44 1.71 -3.20 1.50
N VAL A 45 2.76 -3.90 1.91
CA VAL A 45 2.76 -5.35 2.12
C VAL A 45 2.36 -5.65 3.57
N PRO A 46 1.44 -6.60 3.82
CA PRO A 46 1.16 -7.03 5.19
C PRO A 46 2.40 -7.67 5.81
N LEU A 47 2.70 -7.28 7.04
CA LEU A 47 3.82 -7.79 7.80
C LEU A 47 3.45 -7.96 9.28
N TRP A 48 4.22 -8.81 9.96
CA TRP A 48 4.12 -9.06 11.39
C TRP A 48 5.27 -8.40 12.14
N ALA A 49 4.99 -8.01 13.38
CA ALA A 49 5.95 -7.44 14.32
C ALA A 49 6.60 -6.13 13.82
N MET A 50 5.82 -5.24 13.20
CA MET A 50 6.29 -3.90 12.78
C MET A 50 7.02 -3.20 13.95
N HIS A 51 8.20 -2.66 13.67
CA HIS A 51 9.14 -2.05 14.65
C HIS A 51 9.93 -3.03 15.54
N SER A 52 9.86 -4.33 15.31
CA SER A 52 10.76 -5.31 15.90
C SER A 52 12.18 -5.22 15.30
N CYS A 53 13.19 -5.72 16.01
CA CYS A 53 14.52 -5.96 15.42
C CYS A 53 14.50 -7.02 14.29
N ARG A 54 13.44 -7.83 14.25
CA ARG A 54 13.18 -8.81 13.21
C ARG A 54 11.70 -8.85 12.87
N GLU A 55 11.37 -8.42 11.67
CA GLU A 55 10.03 -8.42 11.10
C GLU A 55 9.82 -9.66 10.19
N SER A 56 8.57 -9.95 9.81
CA SER A 56 8.24 -11.05 8.91
C SER A 56 7.13 -10.65 7.94
N ALA A 57 7.29 -10.98 6.65
CA ALA A 57 6.34 -10.67 5.59
C ALA A 57 6.24 -11.82 4.58
N GLY A 58 5.18 -11.84 3.77
CA GLY A 58 4.98 -12.83 2.73
C GLY A 58 5.77 -12.51 1.45
N VAL A 59 6.52 -13.50 0.93
CA VAL A 59 7.31 -13.34 -0.31
C VAL A 59 6.42 -12.99 -1.51
N LYS A 60 5.23 -13.59 -1.59
CA LYS A 60 4.27 -13.35 -2.67
C LYS A 60 3.66 -11.95 -2.61
N ASP A 61 3.51 -11.38 -1.41
CA ASP A 61 2.96 -10.04 -1.23
C ASP A 61 3.92 -8.99 -1.80
N GLN A 62 5.23 -9.18 -1.56
CA GLN A 62 6.25 -8.32 -2.15
C GLN A 62 6.27 -8.41 -3.67
N GLN A 63 6.11 -9.61 -4.24
CA GLN A 63 6.01 -9.79 -5.70
C GLN A 63 4.78 -9.07 -6.27
N ALA A 64 3.63 -9.16 -5.60
CA ALA A 64 2.41 -8.46 -5.98
C ALA A 64 2.58 -6.93 -5.92
N LEU A 65 3.22 -6.40 -4.88
CA LEU A 65 3.51 -4.97 -4.76
C LEU A 65 4.40 -4.47 -5.91
N VAL A 66 5.48 -5.20 -6.23
CA VAL A 66 6.36 -4.86 -7.35
C VAL A 66 5.59 -4.83 -8.67
N ALA A 67 4.75 -5.84 -8.93
CA ALA A 67 3.92 -5.88 -10.13
C ALA A 67 2.93 -4.70 -10.20
N ALA A 68 2.31 -4.33 -9.07
CA ALA A 68 1.34 -3.25 -9.01
C ALA A 68 1.98 -1.88 -9.29
N VAL A 69 3.14 -1.62 -8.68
CA VAL A 69 3.88 -0.36 -8.88
C VAL A 69 4.43 -0.28 -10.31
N ALA A 70 4.98 -1.37 -10.85
CA ALA A 70 5.42 -1.40 -12.24
C ALA A 70 4.26 -1.14 -13.22
N ALA A 71 3.09 -1.77 -12.99
CA ALA A 71 1.90 -1.53 -13.79
C ALA A 71 1.42 -0.08 -13.71
N LEU A 72 1.55 0.57 -12.55
CA LEU A 72 1.15 1.96 -12.35
C LEU A 72 2.01 2.92 -13.17
N PHE A 73 3.33 2.72 -13.18
CA PHE A 73 4.27 3.54 -13.94
C PHE A 73 4.30 3.23 -15.44
N ALA A 74 3.77 2.09 -15.86
CA ALA A 74 3.62 1.73 -17.27
C ALA A 74 2.28 2.22 -17.88
N MET A 75 1.40 2.86 -17.09
CA MET A 75 0.21 3.49 -17.64
C MET A 75 0.61 4.74 -18.45
N PRO A 76 -0.01 4.96 -19.61
CA PRO A 76 0.21 6.16 -20.42
C PRO A 76 -0.33 7.43 -19.75
#